data_AF-C5NXX7-F1
#
_entry.id   AF-C5NXX7-F1
#
_cell.length_a   1.000
_cell.length_b   1.000
_cell.length_c   1.000
_cell.angle_alpha   90.00
_cell.angle_beta   90.00
_cell.angle_gamma   90.00
#
_symmetry.space_group_name_H-M   'P 1'
#
loop_
_entity.id
_entity.type
_entity.pdbx_description
1 polymer ?
#
loop_
_entity_poly.entity_id
_entity_poly.type
_entity_poly.pdbx_seq_one_letter_code
_entity_poly.pdbx_strand_id
1 'polypeptide(L)'
;MKLIVGLGNPGKQYENTRHNIGFMVLDELAKSWNVSFDKTKFNSEYAMTYHNGIKYLLIKPTTYMNLSGEAVGKFYDYFEIDIEDILIIYDDLDTKTANFKLKAKGSSGGHNGIKSIISHLGTEKFNRLKIGIDRPTPPMKVVDYVLGRFSKDEMVEIEKIYSKSINCIEDFSKMNFVDLMNKYN
;
A
#
# COMPACT_ATOMS: atom_id res chain seq x y z
N MET A 1 15.41 7.87 -3.44
CA MET A 1 15.25 6.79 -2.42
C MET A 1 13.80 6.39 -2.49
N LYS A 2 13.46 5.11 -2.52
CA LYS A 2 12.07 4.70 -2.78
C LYS A 2 11.25 4.65 -1.49
N LEU A 3 10.11 5.33 -1.48
CA LEU A 3 9.14 5.30 -0.38
C LEU A 3 8.02 4.33 -0.71
N ILE A 4 7.92 3.24 0.04
CA ILE A 4 6.87 2.24 -0.12
C ILE A 4 5.94 2.33 1.10
N VAL A 5 4.68 2.66 0.85
CA VAL A 5 3.67 2.88 1.88
C VAL A 5 2.62 1.78 1.77
N GLY A 6 2.42 1.01 2.83
CA GLY A 6 1.29 0.10 2.96
C GLY A 6 0.19 0.80 3.74
N LEU A 7 -1.04 0.84 3.23
CA LEU A 7 -2.18 1.37 3.97
C LEU A 7 -2.88 0.26 4.78
N GLY A 8 -3.39 0.67 5.95
CA GLY A 8 -4.09 -0.18 6.90
C GLY A 8 -4.54 0.61 8.12
N ASN A 9 -5.39 0.01 8.95
CA ASN A 9 -5.72 0.51 10.28
C ASN A 9 -4.88 -0.21 11.36
N PRO A 10 -4.41 0.50 12.40
CA PRO A 10 -3.65 -0.09 13.51
C PRO A 10 -4.56 -0.82 14.50
N GLY A 11 -4.03 -1.88 15.10
CA GLY A 11 -4.67 -2.63 16.20
C GLY A 11 -5.25 -3.97 15.77
N LYS A 12 -5.28 -4.92 16.72
CA LYS A 12 -5.58 -6.34 16.48
C LYS A 12 -6.91 -6.62 15.78
N GLN A 13 -7.90 -5.74 15.98
CA GLN A 13 -9.22 -5.89 15.36
C GLN A 13 -9.18 -5.73 13.84
N TYR A 14 -8.21 -5.01 13.29
CA TYR A 14 -8.06 -4.77 11.84
C TYR A 14 -7.05 -5.70 11.17
N GLU A 15 -6.35 -6.53 11.94
CA GLU A 15 -5.46 -7.55 11.37
C GLU A 15 -6.24 -8.48 10.42
N ASN A 16 -5.64 -8.72 9.25
CA ASN A 16 -6.17 -9.54 8.16
C ASN A 16 -7.54 -9.07 7.61
N THR A 17 -7.89 -7.81 7.83
CA THR A 17 -9.03 -7.18 7.15
C THR A 17 -8.65 -6.78 5.73
N ARG A 18 -9.64 -6.71 4.83
CA ARG A 18 -9.43 -6.28 3.44
C ARG A 18 -8.76 -4.91 3.37
N HIS A 19 -9.14 -4.00 4.25
CA HIS A 19 -8.58 -2.64 4.32
C HIS A 19 -7.13 -2.58 4.82
N ASN A 20 -6.58 -3.71 5.31
CA ASN A 20 -5.20 -3.83 5.77
C ASN A 20 -4.31 -4.55 4.76
N ILE A 21 -4.77 -4.81 3.53
CA ILE A 21 -3.97 -5.51 2.52
C ILE A 21 -2.65 -4.80 2.20
N GLY A 22 -2.60 -3.47 2.31
CA GLY A 22 -1.35 -2.71 2.14
C GLY A 22 -0.32 -3.04 3.22
N PHE A 23 -0.74 -3.16 4.49
CA PHE A 23 0.12 -3.66 5.57
C PHE A 23 0.55 -5.10 5.32
N MET A 24 -0.37 -5.97 4.94
CA MET A 24 -0.09 -7.40 4.71
C MET A 24 0.96 -7.59 3.61
N VAL A 25 0.88 -6.84 2.51
CA VAL A 25 1.90 -6.86 1.45
C VAL A 25 3.25 -6.36 1.98
N LEU A 26 3.27 -5.30 2.79
CA LEU A 26 4.51 -4.81 3.39
C LEU A 26 5.14 -5.77 4.40
N ASP A 27 4.32 -6.48 5.17
CA ASP A 27 4.80 -7.47 6.14
C ASP A 27 5.47 -8.65 5.42
N GLU A 28 4.89 -9.15 4.32
CA GLU A 28 5.51 -10.20 3.50
C GLU A 28 6.73 -9.70 2.73
N LEU A 29 6.74 -8.45 2.25
CA LEU A 29 7.93 -7.83 1.68
C LEU A 29 9.07 -7.78 2.70
N ALA A 30 8.79 -7.27 3.90
CA ALA A 30 9.78 -7.13 4.97
C ALA A 30 10.33 -8.49 5.38
N LYS A 31 9.47 -9.51 5.52
CA LYS A 31 9.86 -10.90 5.76
C LYS A 31 10.76 -11.45 4.64
N SER A 32 10.40 -11.25 3.38
CA SER A 32 11.22 -11.69 2.23
C SER A 32 12.58 -11.02 2.18
N TRP A 33 12.70 -9.79 2.69
CA TRP A 33 13.95 -9.02 2.73
C TRP A 33 14.70 -9.18 4.06
N ASN A 34 14.18 -9.99 4.99
CA ASN A 34 14.69 -10.12 6.37
C ASN A 34 14.82 -8.75 7.08
N VAL A 35 13.81 -7.90 6.92
CA VAL A 35 13.68 -6.57 7.51
C VAL A 35 12.59 -6.59 8.58
N SER A 36 12.82 -5.90 9.68
CA SER A 36 11.81 -5.68 10.73
C SER A 36 11.40 -4.22 10.78
N PHE A 37 10.11 -3.97 11.03
CA PHE A 37 9.60 -2.63 11.35
C PHE A 37 9.95 -2.30 12.81
N ASP A 38 11.18 -1.85 13.03
CA ASP A 38 11.78 -1.66 14.35
C ASP A 38 11.76 -0.21 14.85
N LYS A 39 11.35 0.74 14.01
CA LYS A 39 11.34 2.17 14.32
C LYS A 39 9.95 2.75 14.26
N THR A 40 9.75 3.80 15.05
CA THR A 40 8.51 4.59 15.04
C THR A 40 8.83 6.06 14.86
N LYS A 41 8.12 6.73 13.96
CA LYS A 41 8.20 8.18 13.74
C LYS A 41 6.95 8.64 12.99
N PHE A 42 6.53 9.89 13.22
CA PHE A 42 5.42 10.52 12.48
C PHE A 42 4.13 9.67 12.43
N ASN A 43 3.76 9.03 13.54
CA ASN A 43 2.62 8.11 13.62
C ASN A 43 2.71 6.99 12.57
N SER A 44 3.87 6.35 12.47
CA SER A 44 4.10 5.17 11.64
C SER A 44 5.11 4.23 12.29
N GLU A 45 4.92 2.94 12.03
CA GLU A 45 6.00 1.97 12.07
C GLU A 45 6.76 2.05 10.75
N TYR A 46 8.08 2.05 10.79
CA TYR A 46 8.89 2.13 9.57
C TYR A 46 10.17 1.32 9.66
N ALA A 47 10.69 0.99 8.48
CA ALA A 47 12.00 0.39 8.31
C ALA A 47 12.76 1.12 7.19
N MET A 48 14.08 1.21 7.34
CA MET A 48 14.97 1.68 6.28
C MET A 48 15.94 0.57 5.96
N THR A 49 16.03 0.18 4.70
CA THR A 49 16.87 -0.93 4.26
C THR A 49 17.53 -0.64 2.92
N TYR A 50 18.60 -1.36 2.62
CA TYR A 50 19.12 -1.46 1.27
C TYR A 50 18.78 -2.84 0.72
N HIS A 51 18.14 -2.86 -0.44
CA HIS A 51 17.85 -4.10 -1.17
C HIS A 51 18.29 -3.94 -2.62
N ASN A 52 19.11 -4.87 -3.13
CA ASN A 52 19.71 -4.79 -4.47
C ASN A 52 20.42 -3.45 -4.75
N GLY A 53 21.12 -2.89 -3.76
CA GLY A 53 21.85 -1.62 -3.87
C GLY A 53 20.96 -0.37 -3.84
N ILE A 54 19.64 -0.51 -3.69
CA ILE A 54 18.69 0.60 -3.64
C ILE A 54 18.21 0.81 -2.22
N LYS A 55 18.17 2.08 -1.79
CA LYS A 55 17.66 2.46 -0.48
C LYS A 55 16.13 2.53 -0.51
N TYR A 56 15.49 1.81 0.39
CA TYR A 56 14.04 1.81 0.61
C TYR A 56 13.69 2.36 1.98
N LEU A 57 12.62 3.13 2.02
CA LEU A 57 11.88 3.50 3.22
C LEU A 57 10.51 2.83 3.15
N LEU A 58 10.28 1.85 4.03
CA LEU A 58 9.01 1.14 4.15
C LEU A 58 8.24 1.74 5.31
N ILE A 59 6.99 2.17 5.11
CA ILE A 59 6.17 2.75 6.18
C ILE A 59 4.78 2.10 6.27
N LYS A 60 4.34 1.87 7.51
CA LYS A 60 2.98 1.50 7.89
C LYS A 60 2.41 2.60 8.79
N PRO A 61 1.59 3.54 8.26
CA PRO A 61 0.98 4.59 9.07
C PRO A 61 0.12 4.01 10.21
N THR A 62 0.46 4.33 11.45
CA THR A 62 -0.28 3.91 12.65
C THR A 62 -1.37 4.91 13.05
N THR A 63 -1.79 5.76 12.12
CA THR A 63 -3.03 6.55 12.21
C THR A 63 -4.23 5.71 11.79
N TYR A 64 -5.46 6.16 12.05
CA TYR A 64 -6.59 5.61 11.30
C TYR A 64 -6.46 5.92 9.81
N MET A 65 -7.06 5.09 8.96
CA MET A 65 -6.94 5.15 7.51
C MET A 65 -7.24 6.54 6.95
N ASN A 66 -8.27 7.23 7.45
CA ASN A 66 -8.63 8.56 6.95
C ASN A 66 -7.60 9.66 7.28
N LEU A 67 -6.60 9.36 8.11
CA LEU A 67 -5.53 10.27 8.52
C LEU A 67 -4.16 9.82 7.99
N SER A 68 -4.07 8.80 7.12
CA SER A 68 -2.79 8.29 6.62
C SER A 68 -1.92 9.35 5.93
N GLY A 69 -2.52 10.39 5.35
CA GLY A 69 -1.80 11.49 4.73
C GLY A 69 -0.95 12.30 5.71
N GLU A 70 -1.35 12.40 6.98
CA GLU A 70 -0.57 13.12 8.01
C GLU A 70 0.79 12.48 8.23
N ALA A 71 0.83 11.14 8.21
CA ALA A 71 2.06 10.37 8.35
C ALA A 71 2.90 10.42 7.07
N VAL A 72 2.27 10.09 5.92
CA VAL A 72 2.94 10.01 4.63
C VAL A 72 3.54 11.37 4.23
N GLY A 73 2.80 12.47 4.41
CA GLY A 73 3.28 13.82 4.12
C GLY A 73 4.52 14.19 4.93
N LYS A 74 4.56 13.87 6.23
CA LYS A 74 5.73 14.14 7.07
C LYS A 74 6.96 13.36 6.63
N PHE A 75 6.81 12.10 6.21
CA PHE A 75 7.94 11.33 5.67
C PHE A 75 8.41 11.90 4.32
N TYR A 76 7.47 12.26 3.45
CA TYR A 76 7.75 12.90 2.17
C TYR A 76 8.58 14.18 2.34
N ASP A 77 8.14 15.09 3.21
CA ASP A 77 8.82 16.36 3.47
C ASP A 77 10.17 16.15 4.17
N TYR A 78 10.21 15.33 5.23
CA TYR A 78 11.40 15.17 6.07
C TYR A 78 12.57 14.52 5.33
N PHE A 79 12.29 13.58 4.42
CA PHE A 79 13.31 12.88 3.64
C PHE A 79 13.50 13.46 2.24
N GLU A 80 12.80 14.54 1.89
CA GLU A 80 12.86 15.21 0.58
C GLU A 80 12.69 14.20 -0.56
N ILE A 81 11.66 13.35 -0.46
CA ILE A 81 11.42 12.27 -1.43
C ILE A 81 10.73 12.85 -2.66
N ASP A 82 11.16 12.47 -3.86
CA ASP A 82 10.45 12.85 -5.09
C ASP A 82 9.09 12.15 -5.20
N ILE A 83 8.08 12.83 -5.75
CA ILE A 83 6.72 12.27 -5.86
C ILE A 83 6.70 10.97 -6.71
N GLU A 84 7.62 10.86 -7.66
CA GLU A 84 7.78 9.69 -8.54
C GLU A 84 8.42 8.49 -7.82
N ASP A 85 9.09 8.74 -6.69
CA ASP A 85 9.72 7.73 -5.83
C ASP A 85 8.76 7.13 -4.79
N ILE A 86 7.51 7.61 -4.74
CA ILE A 86 6.47 7.14 -3.81
C ILE A 86 5.60 6.08 -4.46
N LEU A 87 5.43 4.93 -3.81
CA LEU A 87 4.46 3.90 -4.16
C LEU A 87 3.51 3.63 -2.98
N ILE A 88 2.21 3.87 -3.19
CA ILE A 88 1.16 3.60 -2.19
C ILE A 88 0.44 2.28 -2.52
N ILE A 89 0.41 1.36 -1.55
CA ILE A 89 -0.22 0.04 -1.62
C ILE A 89 -1.49 0.04 -0.77
N TYR A 90 -2.63 -0.29 -1.37
CA TYR A 90 -3.93 -0.25 -0.71
C TYR A 90 -4.97 -1.13 -1.40
N ASP A 91 -6.10 -1.38 -0.73
CA ASP A 91 -7.21 -2.16 -1.27
C ASP A 91 -8.03 -1.41 -2.32
N ASP A 92 -8.52 -2.15 -3.30
CA ASP A 92 -9.32 -1.64 -4.39
C ASP A 92 -10.54 -2.49 -4.66
N LEU A 93 -11.70 -1.86 -4.51
CA LEU A 93 -13.00 -2.49 -4.74
C LEU A 93 -13.24 -2.79 -6.23
N ASP A 94 -12.63 -2.03 -7.14
CA ASP A 94 -12.86 -2.16 -8.58
C ASP A 94 -11.91 -3.16 -9.26
N THR A 95 -10.98 -3.75 -8.51
CA THR A 95 -10.09 -4.80 -9.00
C THR A 95 -10.50 -6.12 -8.37
N LYS A 96 -10.62 -7.16 -9.21
CA LYS A 96 -10.96 -8.52 -8.77
C LYS A 96 -10.00 -9.00 -7.68
N THR A 97 -10.53 -9.67 -6.67
CA THR A 97 -9.72 -10.28 -5.59
C THR A 97 -8.53 -11.07 -6.15
N ALA A 98 -7.39 -10.95 -5.47
CA ALA A 98 -6.12 -11.58 -5.85
C ALA A 98 -5.56 -11.15 -7.23
N ASN A 99 -5.95 -9.96 -7.69
CA ASN A 99 -5.25 -9.24 -8.76
C ASN A 99 -4.75 -7.91 -8.22
N PHE A 100 -3.88 -7.25 -8.98
CA PHE A 100 -3.53 -5.86 -8.70
C PHE A 100 -3.48 -5.04 -9.97
N LYS A 101 -3.50 -3.73 -9.80
CA LYS A 101 -3.36 -2.75 -10.87
C LYS A 101 -2.45 -1.60 -10.45
N LEU A 102 -1.52 -1.25 -11.32
CA LEU A 102 -0.66 -0.08 -11.20
C LEU A 102 -1.32 1.16 -11.78
N LYS A 103 -1.20 2.29 -11.09
CA LYS A 103 -1.74 3.58 -11.56
C LYS A 103 -0.86 4.75 -11.11
N ALA A 104 -0.47 5.62 -12.05
CA ALA A 104 0.44 6.75 -11.79
C ALA A 104 -0.25 8.00 -11.22
N LYS A 105 -1.56 8.13 -11.45
CA LYS A 105 -2.36 9.29 -11.03
C LYS A 105 -3.84 8.99 -10.96
N GLY A 106 -4.59 9.84 -10.25
CA GLY A 106 -6.05 9.91 -10.32
C GLY A 106 -6.72 10.11 -8.96
N SER A 107 -8.03 10.22 -8.96
CA SER A 107 -8.79 10.47 -7.72
C SER A 107 -8.67 9.33 -6.71
N SER A 108 -9.17 9.55 -5.49
CA SER A 108 -9.16 8.54 -4.43
C SER A 108 -10.06 7.34 -4.71
N GLY A 109 -11.00 7.43 -5.66
CA GLY A 109 -12.01 6.38 -5.86
C GLY A 109 -12.89 6.12 -4.63
N GLY A 110 -13.00 7.09 -3.72
CA GLY A 110 -13.71 6.93 -2.45
C GLY A 110 -12.86 6.32 -1.32
N HIS A 111 -11.62 5.90 -1.58
CA HIS A 111 -10.75 5.36 -0.55
C HIS A 111 -10.21 6.48 0.36
N ASN A 112 -10.54 6.42 1.66
CA ASN A 112 -10.25 7.49 2.61
C ASN A 112 -8.75 7.74 2.86
N GLY A 113 -7.92 6.68 2.85
CA GLY A 113 -6.45 6.84 2.97
C GLY A 113 -5.84 7.60 1.80
N ILE A 114 -6.19 7.23 0.57
CA ILE A 114 -5.77 7.96 -0.63
C ILE A 114 -6.31 9.39 -0.64
N LYS A 115 -7.55 9.64 -0.21
CA LYS A 115 -8.08 11.00 -0.05
C LYS A 115 -7.22 11.83 0.92
N SER A 116 -6.84 11.24 2.05
CA SER A 116 -5.96 11.87 3.04
C SER A 116 -4.59 12.19 2.46
N ILE A 117 -3.97 11.24 1.75
CA ILE A 117 -2.66 11.41 1.12
C ILE A 117 -2.68 12.51 0.05
N ILE A 118 -3.69 12.53 -0.83
CA ILE A 118 -3.85 13.59 -1.84
C ILE A 118 -3.89 14.96 -1.15
N SER A 119 -4.64 15.09 -0.05
CA SER A 119 -4.76 16.35 0.68
C SER A 119 -3.44 16.83 1.30
N HIS A 120 -2.55 15.92 1.71
CA HIS A 120 -1.28 16.26 2.36
C HIS A 120 -0.12 16.41 1.38
N LEU A 121 -0.13 15.66 0.26
CA LEU A 121 0.86 15.81 -0.81
C LEU A 121 0.50 16.95 -1.79
N GLY A 122 -0.74 17.47 -1.74
CA GLY A 122 -1.21 18.52 -2.64
C GLY A 122 -1.35 18.08 -4.11
N THR A 123 -1.33 16.77 -4.38
CA THR A 123 -1.34 16.23 -5.75
C THR A 123 -1.94 14.83 -5.80
N GLU A 124 -2.52 14.50 -6.95
CA GLU A 124 -2.96 13.13 -7.27
C GLU A 124 -1.90 12.31 -8.03
N LYS A 125 -0.75 12.91 -8.36
CA LYS A 125 0.28 12.37 -9.24
C LYS A 125 1.35 11.58 -8.47
N PHE A 126 0.95 10.49 -7.82
CA PHE A 126 1.85 9.56 -7.15
C PHE A 126 1.49 8.12 -7.51
N ASN A 127 2.49 7.24 -7.48
CA ASN A 127 2.33 5.87 -7.95
C ASN A 127 1.55 5.01 -6.96
N ARG A 128 0.75 4.11 -7.51
CA ARG A 128 -0.19 3.29 -6.74
C ARG A 128 -0.12 1.84 -7.18
N LEU A 129 -0.05 0.94 -6.20
CA LEU A 129 -0.28 -0.48 -6.35
C LEU A 129 -1.64 -0.81 -5.70
N LYS A 130 -2.67 -0.93 -6.54
CA LYS A 130 -4.05 -1.20 -6.12
C LYS A 130 -4.23 -2.71 -6.00
N ILE A 131 -4.45 -3.24 -4.80
CA ILE A 131 -4.71 -4.68 -4.60
C ILE A 131 -6.21 -4.93 -4.61
N GLY A 132 -6.66 -5.79 -5.51
CA GLY A 132 -8.08 -6.09 -5.67
C GLY A 132 -8.67 -6.80 -4.48
N ILE A 133 -9.83 -6.32 -4.04
CA ILE A 133 -10.67 -6.96 -3.04
C ILE A 133 -12.11 -7.17 -3.52
N ASP A 134 -12.41 -6.83 -4.79
CA ASP A 134 -13.76 -6.86 -5.37
C ASP A 134 -14.79 -5.97 -4.63
N ARG A 135 -16.01 -5.88 -5.16
CA ARG A 135 -17.12 -5.18 -4.49
C ARG A 135 -17.92 -6.15 -3.64
N PRO A 136 -18.41 -5.71 -2.47
CA PRO A 136 -19.37 -6.51 -1.73
C PRO A 136 -20.64 -6.72 -2.54
N THR A 137 -21.22 -7.91 -2.41
CA THR A 137 -22.56 -8.17 -2.93
C THR A 137 -23.60 -7.51 -2.03
N PRO A 138 -24.60 -6.80 -2.59
CA PRO A 138 -25.72 -6.30 -1.82
C PRO A 138 -26.39 -7.43 -1.03
N PRO A 139 -26.83 -7.18 0.22
CA PRO A 139 -27.00 -5.87 0.88
C PRO A 139 -25.80 -5.37 1.70
N MET A 140 -24.63 -6.02 1.61
CA MET A 140 -23.48 -5.67 2.44
C MET A 140 -22.94 -4.27 2.12
N LYS A 141 -22.75 -3.45 3.16
CA LYS A 141 -22.16 -2.11 3.01
C LYS A 141 -20.67 -2.21 2.79
N VAL A 142 -20.13 -1.28 1.99
CA VAL A 142 -18.69 -1.19 1.69
C VAL A 142 -17.85 -1.06 2.95
N VAL A 143 -18.27 -0.23 3.92
CA VAL A 143 -17.52 -0.04 5.17
C VAL A 143 -17.39 -1.35 5.95
N ASP A 144 -18.48 -2.11 6.08
CA ASP A 144 -18.48 -3.40 6.77
C ASP A 144 -17.63 -4.43 6.01
N TYR A 145 -17.66 -4.39 4.68
CA TYR A 145 -16.87 -5.29 3.83
C TYR A 145 -15.36 -5.07 3.97
N VAL A 146 -14.90 -3.82 3.85
CA VAL A 146 -13.45 -3.52 3.91
C VAL A 146 -12.88 -3.78 5.31
N LEU A 147 -13.67 -3.56 6.35
CA LEU A 147 -13.32 -3.90 7.73
C LEU A 147 -13.52 -5.39 8.05
N GLY A 148 -14.09 -6.17 7.13
CA GLY A 148 -14.21 -7.61 7.22
C GLY A 148 -12.90 -8.31 6.86
N ARG A 149 -12.66 -9.46 7.48
CA ARG A 149 -11.53 -10.33 7.16
C ARG A 149 -11.76 -11.09 5.86
N PHE A 150 -10.66 -11.40 5.17
CA PHE A 150 -10.69 -12.38 4.10
C PHE A 150 -11.12 -13.73 4.65
N SER A 151 -11.95 -14.46 3.90
CA SER A 151 -12.22 -15.87 4.14
C SER A 151 -10.95 -16.71 3.92
N LYS A 152 -10.97 -17.96 4.37
CA LYS A 152 -9.82 -18.86 4.17
C LYS A 152 -9.50 -19.06 2.68
N ASP A 153 -10.53 -19.18 1.85
CA ASP A 153 -10.36 -19.38 0.40
C ASP A 153 -9.83 -18.11 -0.27
N GLU A 154 -10.32 -16.93 0.15
CA GLU A 154 -9.75 -15.66 -0.33
C GLU A 154 -8.29 -15.51 0.11
N MET A 155 -7.93 -15.90 1.33
CA MET A 155 -6.54 -15.83 1.81
C MET A 155 -5.60 -16.70 0.97
N VAL A 156 -6.02 -17.90 0.57
CA VAL A 156 -5.23 -18.75 -0.35
C VAL A 156 -4.95 -18.06 -1.67
N GLU A 157 -5.91 -17.31 -2.20
CA GLU A 157 -5.72 -16.53 -3.42
C GLU A 157 -4.87 -15.27 -3.18
N ILE A 158 -5.07 -14.57 -2.06
CA ILE A 158 -4.29 -13.39 -1.66
C ILE A 158 -2.81 -13.75 -1.47
N GLU A 159 -2.49 -14.91 -0.90
CA GLU A 159 -1.09 -15.34 -0.74
C GLU A 159 -0.33 -15.40 -2.08
N LYS A 160 -1.03 -15.70 -3.18
CA LYS A 160 -0.45 -15.71 -4.53
C LYS A 160 -0.09 -14.30 -5.02
N ILE A 161 -0.69 -13.25 -4.46
CA ILE A 161 -0.42 -11.86 -4.87
C ILE A 161 0.87 -11.32 -4.25
N TYR A 162 1.32 -11.87 -3.13
CA TYR A 162 2.48 -11.34 -2.41
C TYR A 162 3.75 -11.41 -3.25
N SER A 163 4.07 -12.57 -3.82
CA SER A 163 5.26 -12.73 -4.68
C SER A 163 5.23 -11.80 -5.89
N LYS A 164 4.06 -11.66 -6.56
CA LYS A 164 3.89 -10.76 -7.69
C LYS A 164 4.03 -9.29 -7.27
N SER A 165 3.53 -8.92 -6.09
CA SER A 165 3.63 -7.56 -5.53
C SER A 165 5.06 -7.22 -5.14
N ILE A 166 5.79 -8.15 -4.52
CA ILE A 166 7.21 -7.99 -4.16
C ILE A 166 8.05 -7.77 -5.43
N ASN A 167 7.88 -8.62 -6.45
CA ASN A 167 8.57 -8.45 -7.74
C ASN A 167 8.26 -7.10 -8.38
N CYS A 168 7.00 -6.65 -8.31
CA CYS A 168 6.58 -5.34 -8.80
C CYS A 168 7.26 -4.18 -8.05
N ILE A 169 7.35 -4.26 -6.73
CA ILE A 169 8.03 -3.26 -5.88
C ILE A 169 9.54 -3.23 -6.18
N GLU A 170 10.17 -4.38 -6.44
CA GLU A 170 11.57 -4.42 -6.83
C GLU A 170 11.82 -3.82 -8.22
N ASP A 171 10.92 -4.09 -9.18
CA ASP A 171 11.01 -3.55 -10.54
C ASP A 171 10.70 -2.05 -10.59
N PHE A 172 9.82 -1.56 -9.72
CA PHE A 172 9.53 -0.12 -9.56
C PHE A 172 10.79 0.71 -9.35
N SER A 173 11.81 0.12 -8.74
CA SER A 173 13.07 0.79 -8.48
C SER A 173 14.09 0.68 -9.61
N LYS A 174 13.82 -0.14 -10.64
CA LYS A 174 14.74 -0.47 -11.73
C LYS A 174 14.30 0.09 -13.08
N MET A 175 13.03 0.44 -13.25
CA MET A 175 12.47 0.96 -14.49
C MET A 175 11.53 2.14 -14.22
N ASN A 176 11.24 2.93 -15.26
CA ASN A 176 10.25 3.99 -15.13
C ASN A 176 8.84 3.39 -14.93
N PHE A 177 7.94 4.18 -14.36
CA PHE A 177 6.62 3.67 -13.98
C PHE A 177 5.73 3.28 -15.17
N VAL A 178 5.97 3.85 -16.36
CA VAL A 178 5.22 3.49 -17.58
C VAL A 178 5.57 2.07 -18.02
N ASP A 179 6.86 1.74 -18.07
CA ASP A 179 7.31 0.38 -18.39
C ASP A 179 6.87 -0.63 -17.33
N LEU A 180 6.87 -0.22 -16.06
CA LEU A 180 6.34 -1.05 -14.97
C LEU A 180 4.85 -1.36 -15.17
N MET A 181 4.04 -0.34 -15.51
CA MET A 181 2.63 -0.54 -15.82
C MET A 181 2.45 -1.51 -17.00
N ASN A 182 3.22 -1.35 -18.08
CA ASN A 182 3.13 -2.24 -19.25
C ASN A 182 3.50 -3.69 -18.93
N LYS A 183 4.39 -3.91 -17.96
CA LYS A 183 4.83 -5.25 -17.54
C LYS A 183 3.78 -5.97 -16.68
N TYR A 184 3.03 -5.25 -15.86
CA TYR A 184 2.25 -5.85 -14.78
C TYR A 184 0.72 -5.67 -14.86
N ASN A 185 0.24 -4.65 -15.59
CA ASN A 185 -1.20 -4.45 -15.85
C ASN A 185 -1.68 -5.32 -17.01
#